data_AF-A0A1S9I190-F1
#
_entry.id   AF-A0A1S9I190-F1
#
_cell.length_a   1.000
_cell.length_b   1.000
_cell.length_c   1.000
_cell.angle_alpha   90.00
_cell.angle_beta   90.00
_cell.angle_gamma   90.00
#
_symmetry.space_group_name_H-M   'P 1'
#
loop_
_entity.id
_entity.type
_entity.pdbx_description
1 polymer ?
#
loop_
_entity_poly.entity_id
_entity_poly.type
_entity_poly.pdbx_seq_one_letter_code
_entity_poly.pdbx_strand_id
1 'polypeptide(L)'
;MSVLTDIKKMISVNAIKKSFFVKWYVDSKDKSKESFDKEVRKSCNCEYEYAMNNWLIEEEIQNAIKEYLKQQRSIKMLEIYDSMLEKALKGDVKASEWVEKFFKSDFFESEEDEANTLLEGIDIPALKK
;
A
#
# COMPACT_ATOMS: atom_id res chain seq x y z
N MET A 1 -15.99 -0.09 -35.79
CA MET A 1 -15.88 -0.70 -34.45
C MET A 1 -17.26 -0.66 -33.80
N SER A 2 -17.63 -1.65 -32.99
CA SER A 2 -18.90 -1.68 -32.27
C SER A 2 -18.86 -0.69 -31.10
N VAL A 3 -19.94 0.05 -30.86
CA VAL A 3 -20.08 1.02 -29.75
C VAL A 3 -19.68 0.42 -28.41
N LEU A 4 -19.97 -0.86 -28.17
CA LEU A 4 -19.58 -1.57 -26.94
C LEU A 4 -18.06 -1.73 -26.80
N THR A 5 -17.35 -1.93 -27.92
CA THR A 5 -15.88 -2.01 -27.93
C THR A 5 -15.26 -0.67 -27.58
N ASP A 6 -15.84 0.42 -28.07
CA ASP A 6 -15.33 1.77 -27.81
C ASP A 6 -15.63 2.21 -26.37
N ILE A 7 -16.81 1.89 -25.83
CA ILE A 7 -17.15 2.13 -24.41
C ILE A 7 -16.21 1.35 -23.48
N LYS A 8 -15.96 0.05 -23.72
CA LYS A 8 -15.04 -0.74 -22.90
C LYS A 8 -13.63 -0.16 -22.91
N LYS A 9 -13.14 0.26 -24.08
CA LYS A 9 -11.84 0.96 -24.21
C LYS A 9 -11.83 2.27 -23.43
N MET A 10 -12.89 3.06 -23.47
CA MET A 10 -12.98 4.32 -22.71
C MET A 10 -12.97 4.07 -21.19
N ILE A 11 -13.68 3.05 -20.70
CA ILE A 11 -13.67 2.66 -19.29
C ILE A 11 -12.27 2.20 -18.87
N SER A 12 -11.60 1.35 -19.65
CA SER A 12 -10.23 0.90 -19.35
C SER A 12 -9.22 2.05 -19.40
N VAL A 13 -9.37 2.98 -20.34
CA VAL A 13 -8.53 4.19 -20.43
C VAL A 13 -8.76 5.10 -19.21
N ASN A 14 -10.00 5.24 -18.74
CA ASN A 14 -10.31 5.99 -17.52
C ASN A 14 -9.67 5.35 -16.28
N ALA A 15 -9.73 4.02 -16.17
CA ALA A 15 -9.09 3.28 -15.08
C ALA A 15 -7.56 3.46 -15.09
N ILE A 16 -6.92 3.38 -16.27
CA ILE A 16 -5.47 3.60 -16.42
C ILE A 16 -5.11 5.03 -15.99
N LYS A 17 -5.84 6.05 -16.45
CA LYS A 17 -5.62 7.45 -16.05
C LYS A 17 -5.70 7.63 -14.54
N LYS A 18 -6.73 7.06 -13.92
CA LYS A 18 -6.94 7.08 -12.47
C LYS A 18 -5.84 6.35 -11.70
N SER A 19 -5.26 5.27 -12.23
CA SER A 19 -4.13 4.59 -11.58
C SER A 19 -2.88 5.48 -11.49
N PHE A 20 -2.62 6.33 -12.49
CA PHE A 20 -1.51 7.28 -12.42
C PHE A 20 -1.73 8.31 -11.31
N PHE A 21 -2.98 8.79 -11.16
CA PHE A 21 -3.36 9.66 -10.05
C PHE A 21 -3.15 8.98 -8.70
N VAL A 22 -3.67 7.76 -8.52
CA VAL A 22 -3.50 6.99 -7.27
C VAL A 22 -2.04 6.82 -6.92
N LYS A 23 -1.20 6.42 -7.90
CA LYS A 23 0.24 6.28 -7.70
C LYS A 23 0.89 7.57 -7.26
N TRP A 24 0.67 8.67 -7.98
CA TRP A 24 1.22 9.99 -7.61
C TRP A 24 0.70 10.43 -6.23
N TYR A 25 -0.57 10.19 -5.93
CA TYR A 25 -1.19 10.53 -4.64
C TYR A 25 -0.65 9.70 -3.48
N VAL A 26 -0.14 8.50 -3.69
CA VAL A 26 0.50 7.71 -2.64
C VAL A 26 2.00 8.02 -2.55
N ASP A 27 2.70 8.09 -3.68
CA ASP A 27 4.18 8.14 -3.71
C ASP A 27 4.75 9.55 -3.53
N SER A 28 4.07 10.60 -4.02
CA SER A 28 4.64 11.96 -3.96
C SER A 28 4.65 12.51 -2.52
N LYS A 29 5.74 13.15 -2.11
CA LYS A 29 5.79 13.89 -0.84
C LYS A 29 5.11 15.26 -0.95
N ASP A 30 5.02 15.79 -2.17
CA ASP A 30 4.39 17.07 -2.47
C ASP A 30 3.07 16.84 -3.21
N LYS A 31 1.96 17.30 -2.62
CA LYS A 31 0.62 17.21 -3.22
C LYS A 31 0.17 18.51 -3.89
N SER A 32 1.10 19.42 -4.16
CA SER A 32 0.82 20.66 -4.87
C SER A 32 0.36 20.42 -6.31
N LYS A 33 -0.35 21.41 -6.85
CA LYS A 33 -0.69 21.48 -8.28
C LYS A 33 0.56 21.41 -9.16
N GLU A 34 1.67 22.00 -8.72
CA GLU A 34 2.92 22.03 -9.49
C GLU A 34 3.52 20.63 -9.63
N SER A 35 3.59 19.85 -8.55
CA SER A 35 4.02 18.44 -8.61
C SER A 35 3.10 17.63 -9.52
N PHE A 36 1.78 17.79 -9.37
CA PHE A 36 0.80 17.09 -10.21
C PHE A 36 0.99 17.40 -11.70
N ASP A 37 1.09 18.69 -12.04
CA ASP A 37 1.22 19.18 -13.41
C ASP A 37 2.52 18.71 -14.07
N LYS A 38 3.59 18.63 -13.29
CA LYS A 38 4.90 18.17 -13.73
C LYS A 38 4.96 16.65 -13.91
N GLU A 39 4.41 15.89 -12.99
CA GLU A 39 4.67 14.44 -12.89
C GLU A 39 3.59 13.59 -13.55
N VAL A 40 2.31 14.00 -13.46
CA VAL A 40 1.20 13.07 -13.71
C VAL A 40 0.08 13.63 -14.58
N ARG A 41 -0.06 14.96 -14.73
CA ARG A 41 -1.15 15.59 -15.50
C ARG A 41 -1.32 15.03 -16.91
N LYS A 42 -0.21 14.81 -17.64
CA LYS A 42 -0.26 14.24 -19.00
C LYS A 42 -0.78 12.81 -19.02
N SER A 43 -0.40 12.01 -18.03
CA SER A 43 -0.79 10.59 -17.90
C SER A 43 -2.24 10.45 -17.41
N CYS A 44 -2.67 11.30 -16.49
CA CYS A 44 -4.06 11.38 -16.02
C CYS A 44 -4.97 12.00 -17.09
N ASN A 45 -4.43 12.87 -17.96
CA ASN A 45 -5.19 13.70 -18.89
C ASN A 45 -6.39 14.38 -18.19
N CYS A 46 -6.10 14.98 -17.05
CA CYS A 46 -7.07 15.57 -16.13
C CYS A 46 -6.43 16.78 -15.45
N GLU A 47 -7.23 17.79 -15.14
CA GLU A 47 -6.77 18.93 -14.34
C GLU A 47 -6.67 18.56 -12.86
N TYR A 48 -5.68 19.14 -12.17
CA TYR A 48 -5.44 18.91 -10.73
C TYR A 48 -6.71 19.11 -9.90
N GLU A 49 -7.39 20.24 -10.06
CA GLU A 49 -8.60 20.57 -9.29
C GLU A 49 -9.72 19.54 -9.51
N TYR A 50 -9.86 19.03 -10.73
CA TYR A 50 -10.86 18.01 -11.01
C TYR A 50 -10.52 16.69 -10.34
N ALA A 51 -9.26 16.24 -10.45
CA ALA A 51 -8.81 14.99 -9.83
C ALA A 51 -8.95 15.04 -8.31
N MET A 52 -8.54 16.16 -7.69
CA MET A 52 -8.61 16.32 -6.23
C MET A 52 -10.04 16.42 -5.71
N ASN A 53 -10.94 17.13 -6.40
CA ASN A 53 -12.31 17.32 -5.92
C ASN A 53 -13.25 16.17 -6.28
N ASN A 54 -12.99 15.46 -7.39
CA ASN A 54 -13.89 14.41 -7.88
C ASN A 54 -13.31 13.02 -7.68
N TRP A 55 -12.09 12.74 -8.16
CA TRP A 55 -11.53 11.38 -8.06
C TRP A 55 -11.19 10.99 -6.63
N LEU A 56 -10.70 11.91 -5.80
CA LEU A 56 -10.32 11.57 -4.42
C LEU A 56 -11.50 11.12 -3.55
N ILE A 57 -12.71 11.58 -3.88
CA ILE A 57 -13.95 11.19 -3.17
C ILE A 57 -14.61 9.94 -3.75
N GLU A 58 -14.16 9.45 -4.90
CA GLU A 58 -14.68 8.22 -5.49
C GLU A 58 -14.23 7.00 -4.67
N GLU A 59 -15.19 6.12 -4.34
CA GLU A 59 -14.94 4.94 -3.52
C GLU A 59 -13.89 4.01 -4.14
N GLU A 60 -13.93 3.81 -5.45
CA GLU A 60 -12.95 2.98 -6.17
C GLU A 60 -11.52 3.50 -6.01
N ILE A 61 -11.34 4.82 -6.02
CA ILE A 61 -10.04 5.48 -5.85
C ILE A 61 -9.58 5.37 -4.41
N GLN A 62 -10.46 5.59 -3.45
CA GLN A 62 -10.14 5.43 -2.03
C GLN A 62 -9.74 3.98 -1.71
N ASN A 63 -10.43 3.01 -2.28
CA ASN A 63 -10.09 1.59 -2.12
C ASN A 63 -8.74 1.26 -2.79
N ALA A 64 -8.46 1.79 -3.97
CA ALA A 64 -7.16 1.64 -4.62
C ALA A 64 -6.02 2.28 -3.80
N ILE A 65 -6.23 3.47 -3.23
CA ILE A 65 -5.25 4.12 -2.33
C ILE A 65 -4.99 3.24 -1.10
N LYS A 66 -6.04 2.71 -0.46
CA LYS A 66 -5.90 1.81 0.69
C LYS A 66 -5.08 0.57 0.33
N GLU A 67 -5.37 -0.05 -0.81
CA GLU A 67 -4.69 -1.27 -1.24
C GLU A 67 -3.21 -1.00 -1.57
N TYR A 68 -2.91 0.12 -2.24
CA TYR A 68 -1.53 0.54 -2.46
C TYR A 68 -0.80 0.77 -1.12
N LEU A 69 -1.42 1.48 -0.18
CA LEU A 69 -0.84 1.72 1.14
C LEU A 69 -0.58 0.42 1.92
N LYS A 70 -1.46 -0.59 1.80
CA LYS A 70 -1.24 -1.92 2.39
C LYS A 70 -0.02 -2.60 1.77
N GLN A 71 0.14 -2.57 0.45
CA GLN A 71 1.30 -3.14 -0.22
C GLN A 71 2.61 -2.45 0.18
N GLN A 72 2.56 -1.14 0.45
CA GLN A 72 3.72 -0.39 0.97
C GLN A 72 3.95 -0.58 2.48
N ARG A 73 3.00 -1.16 3.22
CA ARG A 73 3.06 -1.23 4.69
C ARG A 73 4.34 -1.89 5.17
N SER A 74 4.70 -3.03 4.59
CA SER A 74 5.88 -3.78 5.02
C SER A 74 7.17 -2.99 4.76
N ILE A 75 7.29 -2.37 3.59
CA ILE A 75 8.44 -1.52 3.24
C ILE A 75 8.55 -0.33 4.21
N LYS A 76 7.44 0.36 4.49
CA LYS A 76 7.44 1.49 5.44
C LYS A 76 7.78 1.06 6.86
N MET A 77 7.36 -0.13 7.29
CA MET A 77 7.75 -0.66 8.60
C MET A 77 9.24 -0.97 8.66
N LEU A 78 9.85 -1.46 7.57
CA LEU A 78 11.31 -1.61 7.48
C LEU A 78 12.04 -0.26 7.58
N GLU A 79 11.55 0.78 6.88
CA GLU A 79 12.14 2.13 6.98
C GLU A 79 12.05 2.71 8.40
N ILE A 80 10.93 2.50 9.09
CA ILE A 80 10.76 2.90 10.50
C ILE A 80 11.72 2.10 11.38
N TYR A 81 11.82 0.79 11.16
CA TYR A 81 12.73 -0.07 11.91
C TYR A 81 14.18 0.40 11.78
N ASP A 82 14.66 0.68 10.57
CA ASP A 82 16.01 1.20 10.36
C ASP A 82 16.25 2.53 11.08
N SER A 83 15.28 3.45 11.00
CA SER A 83 15.36 4.75 11.68
C SER A 83 15.38 4.62 13.21
N MET A 84 14.60 3.69 13.76
CA MET A 84 14.53 3.44 15.20
C MET A 84 15.79 2.72 15.70
N LEU A 85 16.31 1.77 14.92
CA LEU A 85 17.58 1.10 15.21
C LEU A 85 18.73 2.10 15.26
N GLU A 86 18.81 3.03 14.31
CA GLU A 86 19.84 4.09 14.32
C GLU A 86 19.78 4.94 15.60
N LYS A 87 18.58 5.31 16.05
CA LYS A 87 18.39 6.06 17.31
C LYS A 87 18.75 5.22 18.53
N ALA A 88 18.35 3.96 18.56
CA ALA A 88 18.68 3.02 19.63
C ALA A 88 20.21 2.86 19.80
N LEU A 89 20.93 2.71 18.68
CA LEU A 89 22.39 2.63 18.65
C LEU A 89 23.09 3.91 19.15
N LYS A 90 22.41 5.06 19.11
CA LYS A 90 22.88 6.34 19.67
C LYS A 90 22.50 6.52 21.15
N GLY A 91 21.89 5.51 21.78
CA GLY A 91 21.54 5.52 23.20
C GLY A 91 20.12 6.01 23.50
N ASP A 92 19.24 6.16 22.50
CA ASP A 92 17.82 6.46 22.75
C ASP A 92 17.11 5.22 23.31
N VAL A 93 16.87 5.22 24.62
CA VAL A 93 16.23 4.13 25.35
C VAL A 93 14.83 3.81 24.81
N LYS A 94 14.05 4.82 24.42
CA LYS A 94 12.70 4.60 23.87
C LYS A 94 12.77 3.92 22.51
N ALA A 95 13.77 4.27 21.71
CA ALA A 95 14.00 3.62 20.44
C ALA A 95 14.43 2.16 20.63
N SER A 96 15.29 1.88 21.61
CA SER A 96 15.67 0.51 21.98
C SER A 96 14.46 -0.33 22.40
N GLU A 97 13.57 0.19 23.25
CA GLU A 97 12.34 -0.49 23.66
C GLU A 97 11.40 -0.77 22.48
N TRP A 98 11.28 0.18 21.54
CA TRP A 98 10.45 -0.01 20.35
C TRP A 98 11.03 -1.09 19.43
N VAL A 99 12.34 -1.08 19.22
CA VAL A 99 13.05 -2.07 18.39
C VAL A 99 12.90 -3.46 19.00
N GLU A 100 13.08 -3.60 20.31
CA GLU A 100 12.88 -4.88 21.02
C GLU A 100 11.44 -5.40 20.85
N LYS A 101 10.43 -4.52 20.97
CA LYS A 101 9.03 -4.90 20.76
C LYS A 101 8.75 -5.30 19.31
N PHE A 102 9.34 -4.60 18.34
CA PHE A 102 9.18 -4.92 16.92
C PHE A 102 9.81 -6.27 16.57
N PHE A 103 11.00 -6.58 17.10
CA PHE A 103 11.63 -7.90 16.94
C PHE A 103 10.78 -9.05 17.51
N LYS A 104 10.02 -8.79 18.57
CA LYS A 104 9.10 -9.76 19.19
C LYS A 104 7.71 -9.79 18.55
N SER A 105 7.48 -9.00 17.51
CA SER A 105 6.20 -8.96 16.82
C SER A 105 6.17 -9.97 15.67
N ASP A 106 4.96 -10.34 15.28
CA ASP A 106 4.66 -11.29 14.19
C ASP A 106 5.06 -10.77 12.80
N PHE A 107 5.69 -9.58 12.71
CA PHE A 107 6.14 -9.00 11.45
C PHE A 107 7.16 -9.87 10.71
N PHE A 108 7.99 -10.61 11.44
CA PHE A 108 8.98 -11.53 10.86
C PHE A 108 8.51 -13.00 10.85
N GLU A 109 7.33 -13.28 11.41
CA GLU A 109 6.72 -14.61 11.36
C GLU A 109 6.15 -14.86 9.95
N SER A 110 6.27 -16.08 9.48
CA SER A 110 5.76 -16.46 8.15
C SER A 110 4.34 -17.02 8.27
N GLU A 111 3.48 -16.84 7.26
CA GLU A 111 2.13 -17.45 7.25
C GLU A 111 2.16 -18.99 7.39
N GLU A 112 3.29 -19.65 7.08
CA GLU A 112 3.50 -21.08 7.33
C GLU A 112 3.45 -21.42 8.84
N ASP A 113 3.90 -20.52 9.71
CA ASP A 113 3.92 -20.74 11.16
C ASP A 113 2.51 -20.67 11.77
N GLU A 114 1.64 -19.78 11.28
CA GLU A 114 0.23 -19.72 11.72
C GLU A 114 -0.56 -20.96 11.27
N ALA A 115 -0.39 -21.42 10.03
CA ALA A 115 -1.07 -22.61 9.52
C ALA A 115 -0.61 -23.88 10.26
N ASN A 116 0.69 -24.02 10.55
CA ASN A 116 1.22 -25.12 11.35
C ASN A 116 0.69 -25.08 12.80
N THR A 117 0.64 -23.90 13.42
CA THR A 117 0.07 -23.72 14.77
C THR A 117 -1.41 -24.09 14.83
N LEU A 118 -2.19 -23.79 13.78
CA LEU A 118 -3.60 -24.22 13.68
C LEU A 118 -3.74 -25.74 13.49
N LEU A 119 -2.80 -26.38 12.79
CA LEU A 119 -2.80 -27.83 12.55
C LEU A 119 -2.31 -28.64 13.77
N GLU A 120 -1.44 -28.07 14.62
CA GLU A 120 -0.95 -28.71 15.84
C GLU A 120 -2.07 -29.01 16.87
N GLY A 121 -3.19 -28.29 16.81
CA GLY A 121 -4.37 -28.51 17.66
C GLY A 121 -5.40 -29.49 17.10
N ILE A 122 -5.23 -29.97 15.86
CA ILE A 122 -6.19 -30.87 15.21
C ILE A 122 -5.63 -32.30 15.25
N ASP A 123 -6.11 -33.09 16.22
CA ASP A 123 -5.85 -34.53 16.22
C ASP A 123 -6.71 -35.18 15.12
N ILE A 124 -6.11 -35.45 13.95
CA ILE A 124 -6.76 -36.17 12.84
C ILE A 124 -6.49 -37.67 13.02
N PRO A 125 -7.43 -38.45 13.59
CA PRO A 125 -7.24 -39.89 13.82
C PRO A 125 -6.97 -40.70 12.55
N ALA A 126 -7.27 -40.17 11.36
CA ALA A 126 -7.02 -40.83 10.08
C ALA A 126 -5.55 -40.79 9.61
N LEU A 127 -4.68 -40.00 10.26
CA LEU A 127 -3.25 -39.90 9.94
C LEU A 127 -2.33 -40.68 10.90
N LYS A 128 -2.90 -41.34 11.91
CA LYS A 128 -2.15 -42.23 12.80
C LYS A 128 -1.95 -43.57 12.11
N LYS A 129 -0.74 -43.81 11.61
CA LYS A 129 -0.26 -45.16 11.24
C LYS A 129 0.34 -45.85 12.45
#